data_AF-A0A930K514-F1
#
_entry.id   AF-A0A930K514-F1
#
_cell.length_a   1.000
_cell.length_b   1.000
_cell.length_c   1.000
_cell.angle_alpha   90.00
_cell.angle_beta   90.00
_cell.angle_gamma   90.00
#
_symmetry.space_group_name_H-M   'P 1'
#
loop_
_entity.id
_entity.type
_entity.pdbx_description
1 polymer ?
#
loop_
_entity_poly.entity_id
_entity_poly.type
_entity_poly.pdbx_seq_one_letter_code
_entity_poly.pdbx_strand_id
1 'polypeptide(L)'
;MTLLQYLLMPTERQKETTLLLEVVKPLPFFYRGFWRWKKKHGIEHITDLTWGEVREIIDLMSSGELSQVAEAFKKVYKIKHPARMNVYRFYACIKHLTNEVKRVLEQEYKAFQGEPSPYEAQLQQAGAEQLQPFNDLATIDTMAQGDVLRYEQIEALPYNVVFYSLYYKTIRQNVENRLQQIITKR
;
A
#
# COMPACT_ATOMS: atom_id res chain seq x y z
N MET A 1 -7.86 28.78 -0.52
CA MET A 1 -6.47 28.51 -0.93
C MET A 1 -6.38 27.19 -1.67
N THR A 2 -5.91 27.21 -2.91
CA THR A 2 -5.64 26.00 -3.70
C THR A 2 -4.25 25.43 -3.39
N LEU A 3 -3.99 24.18 -3.77
CA LEU A 3 -2.66 23.57 -3.67
C LEU A 3 -1.63 24.38 -4.47
N LEU A 4 -1.97 24.82 -5.68
CA LEU A 4 -1.08 25.67 -6.49
C LEU A 4 -0.75 26.99 -5.78
N GLN A 5 -1.76 27.65 -5.21
CA GLN A 5 -1.53 28.87 -4.45
C GLN A 5 -0.60 28.60 -3.27
N TYR A 6 -0.79 27.49 -2.55
CA TYR A 6 0.07 27.10 -1.43
C TYR A 6 1.52 26.85 -1.84
N LEU A 7 1.75 26.15 -2.96
CA LEU A 7 3.09 25.86 -3.46
C LEU A 7 3.84 27.10 -3.93
N LEU A 8 3.13 28.18 -4.31
CA LEU A 8 3.71 29.43 -4.77
C LEU A 8 3.85 30.48 -3.65
N MET A 9 3.44 30.17 -2.41
CA MET A 9 3.55 31.11 -1.30
C MET A 9 5.00 31.30 -0.82
N PRO A 10 5.33 32.47 -0.23
CA PRO A 10 6.60 32.65 0.47
C PRO A 10 6.79 31.60 1.58
N THR A 11 8.04 31.16 1.76
CA THR A 11 8.41 30.06 2.66
C THR A 11 7.90 30.24 4.09
N GLU A 12 7.91 31.47 4.61
CA GLU A 12 7.44 31.77 5.98
C GLU A 12 5.95 31.46 6.16
N ARG A 13 5.10 31.98 5.27
CA ARG A 13 3.65 31.69 5.28
C ARG A 13 3.35 30.24 4.98
N GLN A 14 4.19 29.61 4.14
CA GLN A 14 4.06 28.18 3.85
C GLN A 14 4.28 27.37 5.12
N LYS A 15 5.32 27.65 5.92
CA LYS A 15 5.61 26.97 7.19
C LYS A 15 4.45 27.08 8.18
N GLU A 16 3.93 28.28 8.41
CA GLU A 16 2.77 28.51 9.29
C GLU A 16 1.55 27.69 8.84
N THR A 17 1.29 27.69 7.53
CA THR A 17 0.20 26.92 6.95
C THR A 17 0.42 25.41 7.10
N THR A 18 1.65 24.93 6.94
CA THR A 18 2.00 23.50 7.08
C THR A 18 1.65 22.97 8.47
N LEU A 19 1.89 23.73 9.53
CA LEU A 19 1.51 23.36 10.90
C LEU A 19 0.01 23.09 11.03
N LEU A 20 -0.81 23.90 10.36
CA LEU A 20 -2.27 23.69 10.31
C LEU A 20 -2.67 22.48 9.47
N LEU A 21 -1.89 22.16 8.42
CA LEU A 21 -2.14 21.01 7.56
C LEU A 21 -1.84 19.67 8.26
N GLU A 22 -0.88 19.64 9.19
CA GLU A 22 -0.53 18.44 9.96
C GLU A 22 -1.69 17.93 10.84
N VAL A 23 -2.49 18.84 11.39
CA VAL A 23 -3.62 18.52 12.28
C VAL A 23 -4.92 18.19 11.53
N VAL A 24 -4.93 18.30 10.21
CA VAL A 24 -6.11 17.98 9.40
C VAL A 24 -6.52 16.52 9.59
N LYS A 25 -7.82 16.27 9.70
CA LYS A 25 -8.36 14.91 9.79
C LYS A 25 -8.25 14.21 8.43
N PRO A 26 -7.89 12.91 8.39
CA PRO A 26 -7.85 12.16 7.15
C PRO A 26 -9.23 12.13 6.48
N LEU A 27 -9.25 12.22 5.15
CA LEU A 27 -10.49 12.25 4.38
C LEU A 27 -10.47 11.11 3.34
N PRO A 28 -11.16 9.98 3.59
CA PRO A 28 -11.13 8.81 2.70
C PRO A 28 -11.79 9.09 1.36
N PHE A 29 -12.93 9.77 1.38
CA PHE A 29 -13.64 10.16 0.18
C PHE A 29 -14.40 11.46 0.38
N PHE A 30 -14.79 12.07 -0.74
CA PHE A 30 -15.68 13.23 -0.74
C PHE A 30 -16.59 13.21 -1.96
N TYR A 31 -17.72 13.91 -1.85
CA TYR A 31 -18.65 14.09 -2.96
C TYR A 31 -18.41 15.43 -3.66
N ARG A 32 -18.43 15.41 -4.99
CA ARG A 32 -18.35 16.63 -5.82
C ARG A 32 -19.44 16.61 -6.89
N GLY A 33 -20.12 17.73 -7.07
CA GLY A 33 -21.21 17.90 -8.05
C GLY A 33 -22.45 18.56 -7.45
N PHE A 34 -23.39 18.94 -8.31
CA PHE A 34 -24.70 19.43 -7.88
C PHE A 34 -25.55 18.26 -7.34
N TRP A 35 -26.52 18.55 -6.46
CA TRP A 35 -27.29 17.59 -5.67
C TRP A 35 -27.68 16.26 -6.36
N ARG A 36 -28.11 16.31 -7.64
CA ARG A 36 -28.51 15.13 -8.43
C ARG A 36 -27.37 14.38 -9.15
N TRP A 37 -26.16 14.96 -9.19
CA TRP A 37 -25.00 14.48 -9.95
C TRP A 37 -23.74 14.41 -9.08
N LYS A 38 -23.90 14.23 -7.76
CA LYS A 38 -22.77 14.11 -6.84
C LYS A 38 -22.02 12.81 -7.14
N LYS A 39 -20.76 12.94 -7.55
CA LYS A 39 -19.85 11.80 -7.74
C LYS A 39 -18.99 11.61 -6.49
N LYS A 40 -18.87 10.37 -6.02
CA LYS A 40 -17.91 9.97 -4.98
C LYS A 40 -16.50 9.98 -5.57
N HIS A 41 -15.57 10.63 -4.88
CA HIS A 41 -14.14 10.65 -5.19
C HIS A 41 -13.37 10.06 -4.02
N GLY A 42 -12.47 9.13 -4.30
CA GLY A 42 -11.74 8.38 -3.28
C GLY A 42 -12.42 7.07 -2.93
N ILE A 43 -11.77 6.33 -2.06
CA ILE A 43 -12.16 4.98 -1.60
C ILE A 43 -12.06 4.96 -0.07
N GLU A 44 -12.71 3.98 0.55
CA GLU A 44 -12.65 3.87 2.02
C GLU A 44 -11.38 3.15 2.46
N HIS A 45 -11.01 2.09 1.74
CA HIS A 45 -9.76 1.38 1.95
C HIS A 45 -9.04 1.14 0.62
N ILE A 46 -7.71 1.24 0.62
CA ILE A 46 -6.93 0.88 -0.58
C ILE A 46 -7.05 -0.61 -0.90
N THR A 47 -7.35 -1.45 0.09
CA THR A 47 -7.60 -2.89 -0.05
C THR A 47 -8.86 -3.24 -0.85
N ASP A 48 -9.70 -2.25 -1.19
CA ASP A 48 -10.84 -2.43 -2.09
C ASP A 48 -10.41 -2.46 -3.57
N LEU A 49 -9.15 -2.15 -3.86
CA LEU A 49 -8.55 -2.14 -5.19
C LEU A 49 -7.95 -3.51 -5.56
N THR A 50 -7.46 -3.62 -6.81
CA THR A 50 -6.68 -4.81 -7.20
C THR A 50 -5.33 -4.85 -6.52
N TRP A 51 -4.71 -6.03 -6.47
CA TRP A 51 -3.38 -6.21 -5.89
C TRP A 51 -2.34 -5.28 -6.53
N GLY A 52 -2.33 -5.21 -7.87
CA GLY A 52 -1.42 -4.34 -8.62
C GLY A 52 -1.64 -2.86 -8.32
N GLU A 53 -2.90 -2.41 -8.25
CA GLU A 53 -3.23 -1.03 -7.88
C GLU A 53 -2.75 -0.70 -6.45
N VAL A 54 -2.87 -1.64 -5.50
CA VAL A 54 -2.36 -1.46 -4.13
C VAL A 54 -0.83 -1.35 -4.11
N ARG A 55 -0.11 -2.26 -4.78
CA ARG A 55 1.36 -2.20 -4.87
C ARG A 55 1.82 -0.88 -5.46
N GLU A 56 1.22 -0.47 -6.58
CA GLU A 56 1.57 0.79 -7.23
C GLU A 56 1.33 2.00 -6.31
N ILE A 57 0.22 2.02 -5.56
CA ILE A 57 -0.03 3.09 -4.57
C ILE A 57 1.03 3.08 -3.47
N ILE A 58 1.40 1.90 -2.96
CA ILE A 58 2.46 1.76 -1.94
C ILE A 58 3.78 2.32 -2.48
N ASP A 59 4.18 1.95 -3.70
CA ASP A 59 5.42 2.41 -4.32
C ASP A 59 5.43 3.94 -4.51
N LEU A 60 4.35 4.48 -5.10
CA LEU A 60 4.21 5.92 -5.33
C LEU A 60 4.28 6.71 -4.01
N MET A 61 3.62 6.22 -2.97
CA MET A 61 3.58 6.87 -1.65
C MET A 61 4.89 6.71 -0.88
N SER A 62 5.67 5.66 -1.13
CA SER A 62 6.94 5.38 -0.45
C SER A 62 8.12 6.18 -1.03
N SER A 63 8.00 6.68 -2.26
CA SER A 63 9.03 7.49 -2.93
C SER A 63 9.39 8.79 -2.19
N GLY A 64 8.46 9.36 -1.42
CA GLY A 64 8.60 10.67 -0.77
C GLY A 64 8.53 11.88 -1.71
N GLU A 65 8.43 11.66 -3.02
CA GLU A 65 8.36 12.74 -4.02
C GLU A 65 6.93 13.27 -4.19
N LEU A 66 6.77 14.60 -4.17
CA LEU A 66 5.46 15.24 -4.31
C LEU A 66 4.76 14.88 -5.64
N SER A 67 5.51 14.72 -6.72
CA SER A 67 5.02 14.28 -8.04
C SER A 67 4.34 12.92 -7.94
N GLN A 68 5.01 11.94 -7.33
CA GLN A 68 4.50 10.57 -7.19
C GLN A 68 3.32 10.50 -6.23
N VAL A 69 3.38 11.22 -5.10
CA VAL A 69 2.25 11.36 -4.17
C VAL A 69 1.03 11.99 -4.86
N ALA A 70 1.26 12.97 -5.74
CA ALA A 70 0.19 13.55 -6.54
C ALA A 70 -0.39 12.54 -7.54
N GLU A 71 0.42 11.67 -8.16
CA GLU A 71 -0.06 10.60 -9.03
C GLU A 71 -0.89 9.56 -8.26
N ALA A 72 -0.45 9.12 -7.09
CA ALA A 72 -1.23 8.24 -6.21
C ALA A 72 -2.59 8.87 -5.87
N PHE A 73 -2.60 10.16 -5.53
CA PHE A 73 -3.84 10.90 -5.30
C PHE A 73 -4.75 10.93 -6.54
N LYS A 74 -4.22 11.18 -7.74
CA LYS A 74 -5.01 11.17 -8.98
C LYS A 74 -5.63 9.80 -9.22
N LYS A 75 -4.86 8.72 -9.01
CA LYS A 75 -5.32 7.33 -9.20
C LYS A 75 -6.44 6.96 -8.24
N VAL A 76 -6.33 7.30 -6.95
CA VAL A 76 -7.34 6.93 -5.94
C VAL A 76 -8.58 7.82 -6.01
N TYR A 77 -8.38 9.14 -6.06
CA TYR A 77 -9.50 10.09 -6.01
C TYR A 77 -10.11 10.42 -7.38
N LYS A 78 -9.51 9.90 -8.46
CA LYS A 78 -9.94 10.12 -9.86
C LYS A 78 -10.08 11.62 -10.19
N ILE A 79 -9.13 12.43 -9.73
CA ILE A 79 -9.07 13.89 -9.94
C ILE A 79 -7.94 14.22 -10.92
N LYS A 80 -8.24 14.82 -12.08
CA LYS A 80 -7.24 15.13 -13.11
C LYS A 80 -6.21 16.21 -12.72
N HIS A 81 -6.65 17.24 -11.98
CA HIS A 81 -5.82 18.41 -11.68
C HIS A 81 -5.79 18.71 -10.17
N PRO A 82 -4.95 18.00 -9.39
CA PRO A 82 -4.84 18.19 -7.94
C PRO A 82 -4.44 19.61 -7.54
N ALA A 83 -3.62 20.28 -8.35
CA ALA A 83 -3.15 21.65 -8.12
C ALA A 83 -4.28 22.68 -7.95
N ARG A 84 -5.45 22.44 -8.57
CA ARG A 84 -6.63 23.32 -8.46
C ARG A 84 -7.49 23.03 -7.25
N MET A 85 -7.20 21.97 -6.50
CA MET A 85 -7.98 21.56 -5.35
C MET A 85 -7.64 22.41 -4.13
N ASN A 86 -8.59 22.53 -3.20
CA ASN A 86 -8.33 23.12 -1.89
C ASN A 86 -7.21 22.34 -1.18
N VAL A 87 -6.21 23.07 -0.66
CA VAL A 87 -5.01 22.49 -0.04
C VAL A 87 -5.32 21.63 1.18
N TYR A 88 -6.23 22.06 2.07
CA TYR A 88 -6.64 21.28 3.25
C TYR A 88 -7.28 19.96 2.85
N ARG A 89 -8.12 19.98 1.81
CA ARG A 89 -8.72 18.75 1.28
C ARG A 89 -7.65 17.83 0.68
N PHE A 90 -6.68 18.38 -0.04
CA PHE A 90 -5.58 17.59 -0.62
C PHE A 90 -4.78 16.91 0.48
N TYR A 91 -4.32 17.65 1.48
CA TYR A 91 -3.59 17.10 2.62
C TYR A 91 -4.41 16.09 3.44
N ALA A 92 -5.70 16.32 3.64
CA ALA A 92 -6.59 15.35 4.26
C ALA A 92 -6.61 14.01 3.51
N CYS A 93 -6.67 14.06 2.18
CA CYS A 93 -6.66 12.89 1.32
C CYS A 93 -5.31 12.16 1.34
N ILE A 94 -4.20 12.92 1.29
CA ILE A 94 -2.85 12.36 1.39
C ILE A 94 -2.66 11.69 2.75
N LYS A 95 -3.07 12.33 3.84
CA LYS A 95 -3.00 11.75 5.19
C LYS A 95 -3.77 10.43 5.29
N HIS A 96 -4.95 10.35 4.66
CA HIS A 96 -5.68 9.09 4.57
C HIS A 96 -4.87 8.02 3.80
N LEU A 97 -4.32 8.36 2.63
CA LEU A 97 -3.49 7.41 1.86
C LEU A 97 -2.26 6.93 2.64
N THR A 98 -1.55 7.83 3.32
CA THR A 98 -0.41 7.47 4.16
C THR A 98 -0.81 6.52 5.28
N ASN A 99 -1.96 6.75 5.92
CA ASN A 99 -2.47 5.86 6.97
C ASN A 99 -2.85 4.49 6.42
N GLU A 100 -3.52 4.45 5.26
CA GLU A 100 -3.92 3.19 4.62
C GLU A 100 -2.71 2.37 4.15
N VAL A 101 -1.70 3.00 3.55
CA VAL A 101 -0.44 2.34 3.16
C VAL A 101 0.24 1.72 4.38
N LYS A 102 0.38 2.49 5.48
CA LYS A 102 0.94 1.97 6.74
C LYS A 102 0.11 0.80 7.28
N ARG A 103 -1.21 0.93 7.30
CA ARG A 103 -2.13 -0.13 7.76
C ARG A 103 -1.94 -1.41 6.96
N VAL A 104 -1.85 -1.31 5.63
CA VAL A 104 -1.65 -2.47 4.74
C VAL A 104 -0.28 -3.10 5.01
N LEU A 105 0.79 -2.33 5.02
CA LEU A 105 2.14 -2.85 5.28
C LEU A 105 2.25 -3.52 6.66
N GLU A 106 1.66 -2.94 7.70
CA GLU A 106 1.63 -3.55 9.04
C GLU A 106 0.81 -4.84 9.07
N GLN A 107 -0.32 -4.87 8.36
CA GLN A 107 -1.17 -6.05 8.24
C GLN A 107 -0.42 -7.19 7.53
N GLU A 108 0.26 -6.89 6.43
CA GLU A 108 1.05 -7.86 5.67
C GLU A 108 2.25 -8.35 6.47
N TYR A 109 2.98 -7.43 7.09
CA TYR A 109 4.10 -7.78 7.96
C TYR A 109 3.65 -8.79 9.02
N LYS A 110 2.58 -8.49 9.76
CA LYS A 110 2.03 -9.39 10.81
C LYS A 110 1.50 -10.71 10.24
N ALA A 111 0.84 -10.69 9.09
CA ALA A 111 0.24 -11.89 8.51
C ALA A 111 1.28 -12.85 7.93
N PHE A 112 2.37 -12.31 7.37
CA PHE A 112 3.42 -13.07 6.71
C PHE A 112 4.65 -13.31 7.60
N GLN A 113 4.62 -12.94 8.89
CA GLN A 113 5.60 -13.44 9.84
C GLN A 113 5.45 -14.96 9.96
N GLY A 114 6.33 -15.70 9.27
CA GLY A 114 6.49 -17.12 9.44
C GLY A 114 7.00 -17.44 10.85
N GLU A 115 6.71 -18.64 11.32
CA GLU A 115 7.33 -19.14 12.54
C GLU A 115 8.77 -19.57 12.29
N PRO A 116 9.64 -19.49 13.31
CA PRO A 116 11.03 -19.88 13.17
C PRO A 116 11.13 -21.34 12.71
N SER A 117 11.71 -21.50 11.51
CA SER A 117 11.93 -22.79 10.88
C SER A 117 13.13 -23.49 11.53
N PRO A 118 13.14 -24.83 11.66
CA PRO A 118 14.33 -25.55 12.10
C PRO A 118 15.56 -25.30 11.19
N TYR A 119 15.34 -24.79 9.96
CA TYR A 119 16.37 -24.46 8.98
C TYR A 119 16.65 -22.95 8.85
N GLU A 120 16.09 -22.10 9.71
CA GLU A 120 16.20 -20.64 9.59
C GLU A 120 17.64 -20.14 9.61
N ALA A 121 18.49 -20.71 10.48
CA ALA A 121 19.92 -20.40 10.51
C ALA A 121 20.65 -20.80 9.21
N GLN A 122 20.21 -21.88 8.56
CA GLN A 122 20.78 -22.33 7.28
C GLN A 122 20.28 -21.48 6.11
N LEU A 123 19.04 -20.99 6.16
CA LEU A 123 18.47 -20.09 5.17
C LEU A 123 19.12 -18.70 5.22
N GLN A 124 19.39 -18.17 6.42
CA GLN A 124 20.15 -16.93 6.57
C GLN A 124 21.57 -17.07 6.03
N GLN A 125 22.25 -18.18 6.32
CA GLN A 125 23.57 -18.49 5.76
C GLN A 125 23.56 -18.67 4.24
N ALA A 126 22.46 -19.13 3.66
CA ALA A 126 22.26 -19.24 2.22
C ALA A 126 21.97 -17.90 1.52
N GLY A 127 21.90 -16.80 2.28
CA GLY A 127 21.73 -15.45 1.72
C GLY A 127 20.27 -15.04 1.53
N ALA A 128 19.34 -15.52 2.35
CA ALA A 128 17.93 -15.10 2.32
C ALA A 128 17.73 -13.56 2.35
N GLU A 129 18.70 -12.81 2.92
CA GLU A 129 18.70 -11.34 2.91
C GLU A 129 18.76 -10.75 1.49
N GLN A 130 19.36 -11.45 0.52
CA GLN A 130 19.46 -11.00 -0.87
C GLN A 130 18.11 -10.99 -1.60
N LEU A 131 17.10 -11.68 -1.07
CA LEU A 131 15.75 -11.73 -1.62
C LEU A 131 14.83 -10.61 -1.12
N GLN A 132 15.23 -9.89 -0.06
CA GLN A 132 14.44 -8.79 0.52
C GLN A 132 14.02 -7.71 -0.50
N PRO A 133 14.90 -7.26 -1.43
CA PRO A 133 14.51 -6.27 -2.44
C PRO A 133 13.46 -6.79 -3.43
N PHE A 134 13.27 -8.10 -3.52
CA PHE A 134 12.36 -8.75 -4.46
C PHE A 134 11.09 -9.27 -3.79
N ASN A 135 10.75 -8.84 -2.57
CA ASN A 135 9.60 -9.38 -1.83
C ASN A 135 8.27 -9.33 -2.62
N ASP A 136 7.98 -8.22 -3.32
CA ASP A 136 6.77 -8.11 -4.14
C ASP A 136 6.83 -9.04 -5.37
N LEU A 137 8.00 -9.15 -6.01
CA LEU A 137 8.21 -10.04 -7.16
C LEU A 137 8.13 -11.51 -6.75
N ALA A 138 8.73 -11.89 -5.61
CA ALA A 138 8.69 -13.23 -5.05
C ALA A 138 7.25 -13.63 -4.69
N THR A 139 6.44 -12.67 -4.24
CA THR A 139 5.02 -12.88 -3.95
C THR A 139 4.23 -13.20 -5.22
N ILE A 140 4.43 -12.43 -6.28
CA ILE A 140 3.78 -12.66 -7.58
C ILE A 140 4.27 -13.97 -8.21
N ASP A 141 5.58 -14.22 -8.20
CA ASP A 141 6.21 -15.43 -8.72
C ASP A 141 5.68 -16.70 -8.04
N THR A 142 5.55 -16.66 -6.71
CA THR A 142 4.99 -17.76 -5.90
C THR A 142 3.52 -18.02 -6.22
N MET A 143 2.78 -16.99 -6.63
CA MET A 143 1.37 -17.12 -7.05
C MET A 143 1.26 -17.61 -8.51
N ALA A 144 2.19 -17.19 -9.36
CA ALA A 144 2.27 -17.56 -10.76
C ALA A 144 2.91 -18.95 -11.00
N GLN A 145 3.58 -19.52 -9.99
CA GLN A 145 4.37 -20.76 -10.11
C GLN A 145 5.50 -20.64 -11.15
N GLY A 146 6.15 -19.47 -11.26
CA GLY A 146 7.19 -19.22 -12.27
C GLY A 146 6.68 -18.80 -13.64
N ASP A 147 5.36 -18.76 -13.87
CA ASP A 147 4.80 -18.35 -15.15
C ASP A 147 4.58 -16.84 -15.23
N VAL A 148 5.55 -16.15 -15.83
CA VAL A 148 5.55 -14.68 -16.01
C VAL A 148 4.30 -14.18 -16.73
N LEU A 149 3.68 -14.96 -17.62
CA LEU A 149 2.47 -14.56 -18.35
C LEU A 149 1.24 -14.44 -17.44
N ARG A 150 1.31 -15.00 -16.23
CA ARG A 150 0.22 -14.93 -15.23
C ARG A 150 0.37 -13.75 -14.29
N TYR A 151 1.45 -12.97 -14.38
CA TYR A 151 1.70 -11.86 -13.46
C TYR A 151 0.64 -10.77 -13.60
N GLU A 152 0.33 -10.36 -14.83
CA GLU A 152 -0.74 -9.40 -15.11
C GLU A 152 -2.10 -9.90 -14.59
N GLN A 153 -2.35 -11.22 -14.68
CA GLN A 153 -3.59 -11.81 -14.19
C GLN A 153 -3.67 -11.73 -12.66
N ILE A 154 -2.55 -11.91 -11.96
CA ILE A 154 -2.47 -11.82 -10.50
C ILE A 154 -2.60 -10.36 -10.04
N GLU A 155 -1.97 -9.42 -10.74
CA GLU A 155 -2.11 -7.98 -10.46
C GLU A 155 -3.55 -7.48 -10.63
N ALA A 156 -4.31 -8.08 -11.54
CA ALA A 156 -5.73 -7.80 -11.75
C ALA A 156 -6.66 -8.40 -10.69
N LEU A 157 -6.18 -9.33 -9.85
CA LEU A 157 -7.01 -9.92 -8.79
C LEU A 157 -7.30 -8.90 -7.68
N PRO A 158 -8.47 -8.99 -7.01
CA PRO A 158 -8.74 -8.19 -5.83
C PRO A 158 -7.68 -8.42 -4.75
N TYR A 159 -7.23 -7.35 -4.10
CA TYR A 159 -6.19 -7.41 -3.07
C TYR A 159 -6.47 -8.50 -2.02
N ASN A 160 -7.70 -8.55 -1.51
CA ASN A 160 -8.08 -9.51 -0.47
C ASN A 160 -7.89 -10.97 -0.91
N VAL A 161 -8.15 -11.28 -2.19
CA VAL A 161 -7.98 -12.64 -2.72
C VAL A 161 -6.52 -13.05 -2.68
N VAL A 162 -5.62 -12.17 -3.13
CA VAL A 162 -4.18 -12.41 -3.10
C VAL A 162 -3.68 -12.50 -1.66
N PHE A 163 -4.06 -11.55 -0.81
CA PHE A 163 -3.69 -11.52 0.61
C PHE A 163 -4.06 -12.81 1.34
N TYR A 164 -5.31 -13.28 1.25
CA TYR A 164 -5.73 -14.51 1.93
C TYR A 164 -5.07 -15.76 1.35
N SER A 165 -4.76 -15.77 0.06
CA SER A 165 -4.04 -16.88 -0.58
C SER A 165 -2.62 -17.00 -0.04
N LEU A 166 -1.93 -15.88 0.11
CA LEU A 166 -0.59 -15.83 0.72
C LEU A 166 -0.65 -16.20 2.19
N TYR A 167 -1.62 -15.67 2.93
CA TYR A 167 -1.79 -15.96 4.34
C TYR A 167 -2.03 -17.44 4.61
N TYR A 168 -2.86 -18.09 3.78
CA TYR A 168 -3.06 -19.54 3.83
C TYR A 168 -1.76 -20.31 3.60
N LYS A 169 -0.93 -19.91 2.61
CA LYS A 169 0.38 -20.52 2.36
C LYS A 169 1.30 -20.38 3.57
N THR A 170 1.36 -19.20 4.20
CA THR A 170 2.15 -18.96 5.41
C THR A 170 1.69 -19.86 6.57
N ILE A 171 0.38 -19.94 6.84
CA ILE A 171 -0.14 -20.82 7.89
C ILE A 171 0.19 -22.28 7.60
N ARG A 172 0.00 -22.72 6.36
CA ARG A 172 0.31 -24.09 5.95
C ARG A 172 1.79 -24.41 6.18
N GLN A 173 2.70 -23.52 5.77
CA GLN A 173 4.13 -23.68 6.00
C GLN A 173 4.45 -23.77 7.50
N ASN A 174 3.83 -22.93 8.33
CA ASN A 174 4.01 -22.97 9.78
C ASN A 174 3.54 -24.32 10.36
N VAL A 175 2.41 -24.84 9.91
CA VAL A 175 1.90 -26.16 10.33
C VAL A 175 2.87 -27.28 9.92
N GLU A 176 3.38 -27.25 8.69
CA GLU A 176 4.36 -28.21 8.19
C GLU A 176 5.68 -28.15 8.99
N ASN A 177 6.18 -26.94 9.28
CA ASN A 177 7.37 -26.73 10.11
C ASN A 177 7.19 -27.30 11.53
N ARG A 178 6.04 -27.03 12.17
CA ARG A 178 5.71 -27.58 13.50
C ARG A 178 5.64 -29.10 13.48
N LEU A 179 5.03 -29.68 12.45
CA LEU A 179 4.96 -31.14 12.29
C LEU A 179 6.36 -31.74 12.18
N GLN A 180 7.24 -31.15 11.35
CA GLN A 180 8.62 -31.60 11.22
C GLN A 180 9.37 -31.51 12.56
N GLN A 181 9.24 -30.41 13.30
CA GLN A 181 9.86 -30.29 14.63
C GLN A 181 9.39 -31.39 15.60
N ILE A 182 8.13 -31.80 15.55
CA ILE A 182 7.60 -32.91 16.36
C ILE A 182 8.21 -34.24 15.92
N ILE A 183 8.36 -34.47 14.61
CA ILE A 183 8.95 -35.69 14.06
C ILE A 183 10.44 -35.78 14.40
N THR A 184 11.21 -34.70 14.25
CA THR A 184 12.66 -34.67 14.49
C THR A 184 13.02 -34.73 15.99
N LYS A 185 12.10 -34.34 16.88
CA LYS A 185 12.26 -34.47 18.35
C LYS A 185 11.86 -35.85 18.89
N ARG A 186 11.32 -36.74 18.05
CA ARG A 186 11.15 -38.17 18.36
C ARG A 186 12.39 -38.95 17.97
#